data_AF-A0A0S8JYC3-F1
#
_entry.id   AF-A0A0S8JYC3-F1
#
_cell.length_a   1.000
_cell.length_b   1.000
_cell.length_c   1.000
_cell.angle_alpha   90.00
_cell.angle_beta   90.00
_cell.angle_gamma   90.00
#
_symmetry.space_group_name_H-M   'P 1'
#
loop_
_entity.id
_entity.type
_entity.pdbx_description
1 polymer ?
#
loop_
_entity_poly.entity_id
_entity_poly.type
_entity_poly.pdbx_seq_one_letter_code
_entity_poly.pdbx_strand_id
1 'polypeptide(L)'
;MSEYKIEIEIFEGNGGQLKKKGDEIICPDFVKEGICAWMYRGDGEKSYQAGQKFSYPEDKEKMCHWLLDSLSGVFEALSAGETLKWDYKGTPYEKVIDPDGVTTEYVRCIDPTASGIVVKITRTKLLK
;
A
#
# COMPACT_ATOMS: atom_id res chain seq x y z
N MET A 1 -17.77 -21.68 -0.39
CA MET A 1 -17.14 -20.40 -0.78
C MET A 1 -15.64 -20.58 -0.66
N SER A 2 -14.88 -20.16 -1.67
CA SER A 2 -13.41 -20.15 -1.58
C SER A 2 -12.99 -19.09 -0.57
N GLU A 3 -11.98 -19.42 0.23
CA GLU A 3 -11.37 -18.47 1.16
C GLU A 3 -10.19 -17.80 0.44
N TYR A 4 -9.98 -16.52 0.70
CA TYR A 4 -8.94 -15.73 0.07
C TYR A 4 -8.11 -15.05 1.15
N LYS A 5 -6.80 -15.02 0.95
CA LYS A 5 -5.87 -14.17 1.71
C LYS A 5 -5.62 -12.90 0.91
N ILE A 6 -5.63 -11.75 1.59
CA ILE A 6 -5.27 -10.46 0.99
C ILE A 6 -4.00 -9.93 1.66
N GLU A 7 -2.98 -9.65 0.84
CA GLU A 7 -1.75 -8.97 1.22
C GLU A 7 -1.70 -7.59 0.56
N ILE A 8 -1.19 -6.61 1.27
CA ILE A 8 -1.03 -5.24 0.80
C ILE A 8 0.44 -4.87 0.92
N GLU A 9 1.05 -4.49 -0.19
CA GLU A 9 2.44 -4.06 -0.27
C GLU A 9 2.51 -2.57 -0.63
N ILE A 10 3.34 -1.79 0.05
CA ILE A 10 3.67 -0.43 -0.38
C ILE A 10 4.53 -0.55 -1.64
N PHE A 11 3.94 -0.35 -2.81
CA PHE A 11 4.64 -0.50 -4.09
C PHE A 11 5.45 0.76 -4.42
N GLU A 12 4.84 1.93 -4.23
CA GLU A 12 5.46 3.24 -4.34
C GLU A 12 5.09 4.08 -3.12
N GLY A 13 5.99 4.98 -2.73
CA GLY A 13 5.77 5.90 -1.62
C GLY A 13 7.08 6.33 -0.99
N ASN A 14 7.07 7.54 -0.43
CA ASN A 14 8.19 8.06 0.34
C ASN A 14 7.74 8.26 1.79
N GLY A 15 8.31 7.44 2.67
CA GLY A 15 8.10 7.54 4.10
C GLY A 15 9.06 8.49 4.79
N GLY A 16 10.00 9.09 4.08
CA GLY A 16 11.07 9.87 4.69
C GLY A 16 12.02 9.02 5.53
N GLN A 17 12.99 9.71 6.12
CA GLN A 17 14.00 9.14 7.01
C GLN A 17 14.34 10.19 8.06
N LEU A 18 14.79 9.73 9.23
CA LEU A 18 15.31 10.61 10.26
C LEU A 18 16.53 11.36 9.73
N LYS A 19 16.50 12.70 9.85
CA LYS A 19 17.64 13.57 9.57
C LYS A 19 18.16 14.17 10.87
N LYS A 20 19.46 13.98 11.13
CA LYS A 20 20.17 14.53 12.30
C LYS A 20 21.31 15.44 11.83
N LYS A 21 21.50 16.57 12.51
CA LYS A 21 22.67 17.46 12.32
C LYS A 21 23.32 17.67 13.68
N GLY A 22 24.37 16.90 13.97
CA GLY A 22 24.87 16.77 15.34
C GLY A 22 23.82 16.09 16.21
N ASP A 23 23.50 16.70 17.35
CA ASP A 23 22.47 16.20 18.29
C ASP A 23 21.05 16.71 17.98
N GLU A 24 20.89 17.59 16.99
CA GLU A 24 19.57 18.15 16.62
C GLU A 24 18.84 17.27 15.60
N ILE A 25 17.57 16.95 15.90
CA ILE A 25 16.64 16.30 14.98
C ILE A 25 16.03 17.36 14.06
N ILE A 26 16.17 17.17 12.74
CA ILE A 26 15.57 18.05 11.74
C ILE A 26 14.22 17.45 11.33
N CYS A 27 13.13 18.11 11.71
CA CYS A 27 11.79 17.76 11.24
C CYS A 27 11.69 18.05 9.72
N PRO A 28 11.31 17.06 8.89
CA PRO A 28 11.26 17.26 7.46
C PRO A 28 10.01 18.06 7.04
N ASP A 29 10.13 18.76 5.92
CA ASP A 29 9.00 19.44 5.29
C ASP A 29 8.27 18.44 4.40
N PHE A 30 7.13 17.91 4.87
CA PHE A 30 6.45 16.80 4.21
C PHE A 30 6.02 17.13 2.78
N VAL A 31 5.64 18.38 2.51
CA VAL A 31 5.17 18.78 1.18
C VAL A 31 6.35 18.91 0.23
N LYS A 32 7.40 19.63 0.63
CA LYS A 32 8.58 19.84 -0.23
C LYS A 32 9.35 18.55 -0.48
N GLU A 33 9.40 17.67 0.52
CA GLU A 33 10.14 16.41 0.45
C GLU A 33 9.27 15.25 -0.07
N GLY A 34 7.98 15.49 -0.33
CA GLY A 34 7.04 14.49 -0.81
C GLY A 34 6.92 13.31 0.15
N ILE A 35 6.83 13.56 1.45
CA ILE A 35 6.74 12.53 2.48
C ILE A 35 5.27 12.33 2.88
N CYS A 36 4.83 11.07 2.91
CA CYS A 36 3.54 10.75 3.48
C CYS A 36 3.64 10.69 5.01
N ALA A 37 2.75 11.42 5.69
CA ALA A 37 2.70 11.49 7.15
C ALA A 37 2.49 10.10 7.80
N TRP A 38 1.64 9.26 7.20
CA TRP A 38 1.40 7.90 7.70
C TRP A 38 2.67 7.04 7.63
N MET A 39 3.39 7.12 6.51
CA MET A 39 4.63 6.38 6.34
C MET A 39 5.75 6.91 7.24
N TYR A 40 5.84 8.22 7.50
CA TYR A 40 6.92 8.79 8.33
C TYR A 40 6.89 8.35 9.80
N ARG A 41 5.70 8.03 10.34
CA ARG A 41 5.51 7.57 11.74
C ARG A 41 6.00 8.55 12.83
N GLY A 42 6.40 9.76 12.45
CA GLY A 42 6.74 10.88 13.33
C GLY A 42 8.22 11.00 13.70
N ASP A 43 8.97 9.90 13.69
CA ASP A 43 10.38 9.88 14.13
C ASP A 43 11.39 9.63 13.01
N GLY A 44 10.97 9.23 11.82
CA GLY A 44 11.89 8.92 10.73
C GLY A 44 12.71 7.63 10.91
N GLU A 45 12.69 7.02 12.11
CA GLU A 45 13.43 5.78 12.44
C GLU A 45 12.58 4.55 12.16
N LYS A 46 11.26 4.64 12.39
CA LYS A 46 10.31 3.55 12.15
C LYS A 46 9.41 3.81 10.95
N SER A 47 9.86 4.67 10.05
CA SER A 47 9.08 5.01 8.87
C SER A 47 8.88 3.80 7.98
N TYR A 48 7.66 3.60 7.51
CA TYR A 48 7.35 2.61 6.50
C TYR A 48 8.01 2.97 5.18
N GLN A 49 8.46 1.95 4.45
CA GLN A 49 9.16 2.09 3.18
C GLN A 49 8.48 1.24 2.11
N ALA A 50 8.76 1.56 0.85
CA ALA A 50 8.37 0.72 -0.26
C ALA A 50 8.90 -0.72 -0.08
N GLY A 51 8.10 -1.70 -0.49
CA GLY A 51 8.31 -3.14 -0.28
C GLY A 51 7.75 -3.69 1.03
N GLN A 52 7.33 -2.84 1.97
CA GLN A 52 6.73 -3.32 3.22
C GLN A 52 5.32 -3.87 2.99
N LYS A 53 4.99 -4.96 3.70
CA LYS A 53 3.76 -5.74 3.52
C LYS A 53 2.90 -5.78 4.77
N PHE A 54 1.59 -5.89 4.55
CA PHE A 54 0.54 -5.96 5.57
C PHE A 54 -0.49 -7.02 5.17
N SER A 55 -1.04 -7.74 6.15
CA SER A 55 -2.14 -8.69 5.92
C SER A 55 -3.49 -8.04 6.22
N TYR A 56 -4.49 -8.25 5.38
CA TYR A 56 -5.84 -7.76 5.61
C TYR A 56 -6.78 -8.94 5.93
N PRO A 57 -7.60 -8.85 7.00
CA PRO A 57 -7.87 -7.68 7.85
C PRO A 57 -6.94 -7.49 9.07
N GLU A 58 -5.96 -8.36 9.30
CA GLU A 58 -5.20 -8.45 10.56
C GLU A 58 -4.39 -7.18 10.90
N ASP A 59 -3.81 -6.54 9.89
CA ASP A 59 -2.93 -5.38 10.03
C ASP A 59 -3.63 -4.05 9.72
N LYS A 60 -4.96 -4.02 9.58
CA LYS A 60 -5.69 -2.81 9.17
C LYS A 60 -5.38 -1.58 10.06
N GLU A 61 -5.20 -1.78 11.35
CA GLU A 61 -4.93 -0.69 12.32
C GLU A 61 -3.54 -0.05 12.13
N LYS A 62 -2.63 -0.73 11.41
CA LYS A 62 -1.32 -0.20 11.06
C LYS A 62 -1.38 0.73 9.84
N MET A 63 -2.50 0.74 9.11
CA MET A 63 -2.68 1.51 7.89
C MET A 63 -3.36 2.86 8.13
N CYS A 64 -3.13 3.81 7.22
CA CYS A 64 -3.81 5.10 7.25
C CYS A 64 -5.31 4.92 6.93
N HIS A 65 -6.18 5.63 7.66
CA HIS A 65 -7.62 5.65 7.38
C HIS A 65 -7.93 6.06 5.93
N TRP A 66 -7.26 7.08 5.39
CA TRP A 66 -7.48 7.51 3.99
C TRP A 66 -7.07 6.46 2.97
N LEU A 67 -6.00 5.72 3.26
CA LEU A 67 -5.58 4.61 2.42
C LEU A 67 -6.61 3.48 2.50
N LEU A 68 -7.05 3.09 3.69
CA LEU A 68 -8.08 2.06 3.86
C LEU A 68 -9.38 2.40 3.11
N ASP A 69 -9.85 3.64 3.22
CA ASP A 69 -11.04 4.09 2.50
C ASP A 69 -10.86 3.99 0.98
N SER A 70 -9.67 4.35 0.48
CA SER A 70 -9.31 4.23 -0.95
C SER A 70 -9.30 2.78 -1.45
N LEU A 71 -9.07 1.80 -0.56
CA LEU A 71 -8.99 0.38 -0.89
C LEU A 71 -10.32 -0.37 -0.68
N SER A 72 -11.30 0.23 -0.02
CA SER A 72 -12.55 -0.42 0.43
C SER A 72 -13.26 -1.23 -0.67
N GLY A 73 -13.56 -0.61 -1.82
CA GLY A 73 -14.21 -1.28 -2.93
C GLY A 73 -13.37 -2.38 -3.57
N VAL A 74 -12.03 -2.25 -3.53
CA VAL A 74 -11.12 -3.30 -4.01
C VAL A 74 -11.11 -4.49 -3.05
N PHE A 75 -11.10 -4.24 -1.74
CA PHE A 75 -11.22 -5.32 -0.76
C PHE A 75 -12.54 -6.07 -0.87
N GLU A 76 -13.65 -5.37 -1.06
CA GLU A 76 -14.96 -5.98 -1.27
C GLU A 76 -14.94 -6.92 -2.49
N ALA A 77 -14.54 -6.40 -3.66
CA ALA A 77 -14.47 -7.17 -4.89
C ALA A 77 -13.53 -8.39 -4.77
N LEU A 78 -12.30 -8.18 -4.30
CA LEU A 78 -11.31 -9.26 -4.18
C LEU A 78 -11.74 -10.32 -3.15
N SER A 79 -12.37 -9.92 -2.04
CA SER A 79 -12.88 -10.85 -1.02
C SER A 79 -14.05 -11.69 -1.53
N ALA A 80 -14.87 -11.14 -2.43
CA ALA A 80 -15.93 -11.86 -3.12
C ALA A 80 -15.41 -12.83 -4.22
N GLY A 81 -14.10 -12.78 -4.51
CA GLY A 81 -13.49 -13.58 -5.58
C GLY A 81 -13.59 -12.94 -6.96
N GLU A 82 -14.03 -11.68 -7.06
CA GLU A 82 -14.09 -10.96 -8.31
C GLU A 82 -12.70 -10.61 -8.85
N THR A 83 -12.62 -10.41 -10.17
CA THR A 83 -11.42 -9.93 -10.84
C THR A 83 -11.76 -8.67 -11.62
N LEU A 84 -11.03 -7.58 -11.35
CA LEU A 84 -11.23 -6.31 -12.04
C LEU A 84 -10.47 -6.35 -13.36
N LYS A 85 -11.17 -6.14 -14.48
CA LYS A 85 -10.69 -6.49 -15.84
C LYS A 85 -9.61 -5.59 -16.43
N TRP A 86 -9.27 -4.47 -15.80
CA TRP A 86 -8.24 -3.55 -16.31
C TRP A 86 -6.85 -4.14 -16.03
N ASP A 87 -6.09 -4.52 -17.05
CA ASP A 87 -4.81 -5.25 -16.87
C ASP A 87 -3.56 -4.36 -16.84
N TYR A 88 -3.67 -3.11 -17.29
CA TYR A 88 -2.58 -2.12 -17.38
C TYR A 88 -1.32 -2.65 -18.08
N LYS A 89 -1.50 -3.44 -19.15
CA LYS A 89 -0.42 -4.11 -19.88
C LYS A 89 0.68 -3.15 -20.34
N GLY A 90 1.94 -3.54 -20.14
CA GLY A 90 3.12 -2.77 -20.52
C GLY A 90 3.45 -1.62 -19.57
N THR A 91 2.84 -1.56 -18.38
CA THR A 91 3.12 -0.56 -17.34
C THR A 91 3.69 -1.21 -16.09
N PRO A 92 4.30 -0.45 -15.15
CA PRO A 92 4.70 -0.97 -13.85
C PRO A 92 3.56 -1.56 -13.00
N TYR A 93 2.31 -1.28 -13.37
CA TYR A 93 1.09 -1.71 -12.68
C TYR A 93 0.38 -2.87 -13.40
N GLU A 94 1.07 -3.55 -14.31
CA GLU A 94 0.51 -4.71 -15.03
C GLU A 94 0.03 -5.77 -14.04
N LYS A 95 -1.23 -6.18 -14.18
CA LYS A 95 -1.88 -7.09 -13.23
C LYS A 95 -1.62 -8.54 -13.55
N VAL A 96 -1.53 -9.32 -12.48
CA VAL A 96 -1.71 -10.76 -12.48
C VAL A 96 -3.21 -11.04 -12.27
N ILE A 97 -3.85 -11.73 -13.21
CA ILE A 97 -5.29 -12.06 -13.13
C ILE A 97 -5.50 -13.58 -13.14
N ASP A 98 -5.62 -14.14 -11.94
CA ASP A 98 -5.99 -15.53 -11.67
C ASP A 98 -5.08 -16.65 -12.22
N PRO A 99 -3.75 -16.48 -12.47
CA PRO A 99 -2.89 -17.65 -12.52
C PRO A 99 -2.85 -18.28 -11.13
N ASP A 100 -3.19 -19.57 -11.06
CA ASP A 100 -3.11 -20.39 -9.85
C ASP A 100 -3.90 -19.81 -8.65
N GLY A 101 -4.94 -19.01 -8.91
CA GLY A 101 -5.75 -18.38 -7.86
C GLY A 101 -5.19 -17.06 -7.32
N VAL A 102 -4.19 -16.46 -7.97
CA VAL A 102 -3.56 -15.20 -7.56
C VAL A 102 -4.07 -14.03 -8.39
N THR A 103 -4.49 -12.93 -7.75
CA THR A 103 -4.87 -11.70 -8.44
C THR A 103 -4.20 -10.50 -7.79
N THR A 104 -3.69 -9.56 -8.59
CA THR A 104 -3.09 -8.33 -8.08
C THR A 104 -3.85 -7.08 -8.52
N GLU A 105 -3.95 -6.10 -7.63
CA GLU A 105 -4.50 -4.77 -7.90
C GLU A 105 -3.51 -3.69 -7.49
N TYR A 106 -3.56 -2.54 -8.15
CA TYR A 106 -2.74 -1.37 -7.82
C TYR A 106 -3.64 -0.18 -7.53
N VAL A 107 -3.48 0.43 -6.36
CA VAL A 107 -4.34 1.53 -5.91
C VAL A 107 -3.49 2.68 -5.41
N ARG A 108 -3.76 3.88 -5.93
CA ARG A 108 -3.13 5.13 -5.49
C ARG A 108 -3.89 5.68 -4.28
N CYS A 109 -3.15 6.07 -3.25
CA CYS A 109 -3.70 6.78 -2.09
C CYS A 109 -4.18 8.18 -2.50
N ILE A 110 -5.26 8.67 -1.88
CA ILE A 110 -5.75 10.05 -2.06
C ILE A 110 -4.87 11.12 -1.39
N ASP A 111 -3.76 10.72 -0.77
CA ASP A 111 -2.80 11.65 -0.16
C ASP A 111 -2.34 12.71 -1.17
N PRO A 112 -2.51 14.01 -0.87
CA PRO A 112 -2.24 15.08 -1.83
C PRO A 112 -0.75 15.39 -1.98
N THR A 113 0.14 14.75 -1.20
CA THR A 113 1.58 15.01 -1.28
C THR A 113 2.21 14.36 -2.50
N ALA A 114 3.40 14.84 -2.86
CA ALA A 114 4.21 14.23 -3.90
C ALA A 114 4.75 12.83 -3.55
N SER A 115 4.44 12.30 -2.35
CA SER A 115 4.78 10.92 -1.96
C SER A 115 4.18 9.90 -2.95
N GLY A 116 3.01 10.22 -3.51
CA GLY A 116 2.45 9.48 -4.64
C GLY A 116 2.18 8.01 -4.33
N ILE A 117 1.80 7.68 -3.08
CA ILE A 117 1.69 6.29 -2.61
C ILE A 117 0.83 5.46 -3.55
N VAL A 118 1.39 4.33 -3.98
CA VAL A 118 0.67 3.25 -4.64
C VAL A 118 0.87 1.99 -3.82
N VAL A 119 -0.22 1.28 -3.51
CA VAL A 119 -0.14 -0.05 -2.92
C VAL A 119 -0.47 -1.10 -3.96
N LYS A 120 0.26 -2.23 -3.89
CA LYS A 120 -0.07 -3.45 -4.60
C LYS A 120 -0.86 -4.35 -3.65
N ILE A 121 -2.10 -4.65 -3.98
CA ILE A 121 -2.91 -5.64 -3.29
C ILE A 121 -2.71 -6.97 -4.00
N THR A 122 -2.47 -8.05 -3.27
CA THR A 122 -2.41 -9.41 -3.80
C THR A 122 -3.44 -10.28 -3.08
N ARG A 123 -4.41 -10.78 -3.84
CA ARG A 123 -5.37 -11.80 -3.40
C ARG A 123 -4.86 -13.17 -3.79
N THR A 124 -4.82 -14.10 -2.85
CA THR A 124 -4.48 -15.51 -3.08
C THR A 124 -5.61 -16.41 -2.63
N LYS A 125 -6.10 -17.28 -3.52
CA LYS A 125 -7.06 -18.32 -3.19
C LYS A 125 -6.42 -19.36 -2.26
N LEU A 126 -7.05 -19.63 -1.12
CA LEU A 126 -6.62 -20.67 -0.20
C LEU A 126 -7.17 -22.02 -0.67
N LEU A 127 -6.27 -23.00 -0.80
CA LEU A 127 -6.65 -24.39 -1.03
C LEU A 127 -7.23 -24.93 0.28
N LYS A 128 -8.46 -25.45 0.22
CA LYS A 128 -9.05 -26.26 1.31
C LYS A 128 -8.59 -27.70 1.17
#